data_AF-A0A345VKE4-F1
#
_entry.id   AF-A0A345VKE4-F1
#
_cell.length_a   1.000
_cell.length_b   1.000
_cell.length_c   1.000
_cell.angle_alpha   90.00
_cell.angle_beta   90.00
_cell.angle_gamma   90.00
#
_symmetry.space_group_name_H-M   'P 1'
#
loop_
_entity.id
_entity.type
_entity.pdbx_description
1 polymer ?
#
loop_
_entity_poly.entity_id
_entity_poly.type
_entity_poly.pdbx_seq_one_letter_code
_entity_poly.pdbx_strand_id
1 'polypeptide(L)'
;MNGYEYLVMASEHTKGNGDHWFRYLRKVITKDGTSLTSDDVQKLLETNKLSQFQKITLEDALTNGTRTHDYIVSLNQPAKKRDWKTYFKERTNG
;
A
#
# COMPACT_ATOMS: atom_id res chain seq x y z
N MET A 1 6.66 18.42 -2.92
CA MET A 1 6.04 17.43 -3.82
C MET A 1 4.69 17.06 -3.23
N ASN A 2 3.60 17.22 -3.98
CA ASN A 2 2.25 16.88 -3.53
C ASN A 2 1.94 15.38 -3.73
N GLY A 3 0.76 14.94 -3.30
CA GLY A 3 0.33 13.54 -3.39
C GLY A 3 0.28 13.01 -4.82
N TYR A 4 -0.26 13.81 -5.74
CA TYR A 4 -0.27 13.50 -7.17
C TYR A 4 1.14 13.27 -7.74
N GLU A 5 2.06 14.23 -7.57
CA GLU A 5 3.44 14.15 -8.07
C GLU A 5 4.18 12.94 -7.49
N TYR A 6 3.97 12.66 -6.18
CA TYR A 6 4.55 11.51 -5.51
C TYR A 6 4.10 10.18 -6.15
N LEU A 7 2.80 10.02 -6.39
CA LEU A 7 2.27 8.77 -6.95
C LEU A 7 2.52 8.61 -8.45
N VAL A 8 2.66 9.70 -9.21
CA VAL A 8 3.13 9.64 -10.61
C VAL A 8 4.58 9.18 -10.67
N MET A 9 5.48 9.74 -9.84
CA MET A 9 6.86 9.26 -9.77
C MET A 9 6.90 7.77 -9.35
N ALA A 10 6.12 7.41 -8.34
CA ALA A 10 6.02 6.03 -7.87
C ALA A 10 5.53 5.08 -8.97
N SER A 11 4.54 5.51 -9.78
CA SER A 11 3.99 4.66 -10.83
C SER A 11 5.03 4.35 -11.91
N GLU A 12 5.88 5.32 -12.25
CA GLU A 12 6.96 5.17 -13.20
C GLU A 12 8.07 4.25 -12.67
N HIS A 13 8.45 4.39 -11.40
CA HIS A 13 9.47 3.54 -10.73
C HIS A 13 9.03 2.09 -10.52
N THR A 14 7.72 1.84 -10.49
CA THR A 14 7.15 0.53 -10.11
C THR A 14 6.47 -0.18 -11.28
N LYS A 15 6.74 0.26 -12.52
CA LYS A 15 6.24 -0.40 -13.74
C LYS A 15 6.55 -1.90 -13.69
N GLY A 16 5.49 -2.72 -13.65
CA GLY A 16 5.58 -4.17 -13.60
C GLY A 16 5.90 -4.78 -12.23
N ASN A 17 5.97 -3.99 -11.15
CA ASN A 17 6.27 -4.47 -9.79
C ASN A 17 5.21 -3.98 -8.79
N GLY A 18 4.16 -4.80 -8.61
CA GLY A 18 3.04 -4.50 -7.71
C GLY A 18 3.43 -4.38 -6.25
N ASP A 19 4.34 -5.22 -5.76
CA ASP A 19 4.82 -5.16 -4.38
C ASP A 19 5.52 -3.83 -4.09
N HIS A 20 6.32 -3.34 -5.03
CA HIS A 20 6.98 -2.06 -4.88
C HIS A 20 5.96 -0.92 -4.93
N TRP A 21 4.97 -0.99 -5.82
CA TRP A 21 3.85 -0.04 -5.87
C TRP A 21 3.11 0.07 -4.52
N PHE A 22 2.80 -1.06 -3.89
CA PHE A 22 2.15 -1.10 -2.58
C PHE A 22 2.97 -0.45 -1.46
N ARG A 23 4.30 -0.50 -1.52
CA ARG A 23 5.16 0.23 -0.57
C ARG A 23 5.06 1.76 -0.71
N TYR A 24 4.79 2.26 -1.92
CA TYR A 24 4.53 3.68 -2.13
C TYR A 24 3.13 4.07 -1.64
N LEU A 25 2.09 3.27 -1.94
CA LEU A 25 0.74 3.49 -1.42
C LEU A 25 0.71 3.56 0.11
N ARG A 26 1.44 2.68 0.78
CA ARG A 26 1.60 2.67 2.25
C ARG A 26 2.04 4.02 2.83
N LYS A 27 2.81 4.83 2.09
CA LYS A 27 3.31 6.12 2.60
C LYS A 27 2.25 7.21 2.60
N VAL A 28 1.22 7.08 1.76
CA VAL A 28 0.14 8.07 1.61
C VAL A 28 -1.18 7.57 2.18
N ILE A 29 -1.34 6.26 2.38
CA ILE A 29 -2.52 5.61 2.95
C ILE A 29 -2.15 4.91 4.25
N THR A 30 -2.83 5.28 5.33
CA THR A 30 -2.64 4.75 6.68
C THR A 30 -3.97 4.32 7.27
N LYS A 31 -3.94 3.67 8.45
CA LYS A 31 -5.15 3.33 9.21
C LYS A 31 -6.01 4.55 9.58
N ASP A 32 -5.37 5.73 9.70
CA ASP A 32 -6.01 6.96 10.18
C ASP A 32 -6.54 7.80 8.99
N GLY A 33 -6.35 7.32 7.75
CA GLY A 33 -6.77 7.98 6.53
C GLY A 33 -5.65 8.15 5.51
N THR A 34 -5.88 9.03 4.54
CA THR A 34 -4.98 9.31 3.43
C THR A 34 -4.52 10.77 3.42
N SER A 35 -3.29 11.01 2.98
CA SER A 35 -2.79 12.37 2.72
C SER A 35 -3.17 12.89 1.33
N LEU A 36 -3.83 12.07 0.50
CA LEU A 36 -4.29 12.46 -0.82
C LEU A 36 -5.57 13.30 -0.72
N THR A 37 -5.59 14.43 -1.43
CA THR A 37 -6.83 15.20 -1.60
C THR A 37 -7.73 14.55 -2.65
N SER A 38 -9.01 14.91 -2.69
CA SER A 38 -9.92 14.43 -3.73
C SER A 38 -9.46 14.84 -5.14
N ASP A 39 -8.84 16.02 -5.29
CA ASP A 39 -8.26 16.49 -6.55
C ASP A 39 -7.03 15.66 -6.96
N ASP A 40 -6.16 15.28 -6.02
CA ASP A 40 -5.05 14.36 -6.30
C ASP A 40 -5.57 13.02 -6.84
N VAL A 41 -6.57 12.45 -6.17
CA VAL A 41 -7.16 11.16 -6.55
C VAL A 41 -7.76 11.25 -7.95
N GLN A 42 -8.58 12.26 -8.22
CA GLN A 42 -9.18 12.45 -9.54
C GLN A 42 -8.10 12.51 -10.64
N LYS A 43 -7.08 13.35 -10.46
CA LYS A 43 -5.97 13.49 -11.42
C LYS A 43 -5.21 12.17 -11.63
N LEU A 44 -5.01 11.38 -10.57
CA LEU A 44 -4.34 10.07 -10.65
C LEU A 44 -5.17 9.03 -11.41
N LEU A 45 -6.50 9.08 -11.32
CA LEU A 45 -7.38 8.16 -12.03
C LEU A 45 -7.56 8.55 -13.51
N GLU A 46 -7.47 9.83 -13.84
CA GLU A 46 -7.61 10.33 -15.21
C GLU A 46 -6.28 10.25 -16.01
N THR A 47 -5.13 10.38 -15.35
CA THR A 47 -3.83 10.44 -16.03
C THR A 47 -3.45 9.14 -16.76
N ASN A 48 -2.72 9.25 -17.87
CA ASN A 48 -2.14 8.10 -18.59
C ASN A 48 -0.82 7.60 -17.98
N LYS A 49 -0.34 8.23 -16.90
CA LYS A 49 0.91 7.88 -16.21
C LYS A 49 0.80 6.65 -15.32
N LEU A 50 -0.40 6.38 -14.81
CA LEU A 50 -0.71 5.17 -14.06
C LEU A 50 -1.24 4.10 -15.01
N SER A 51 -0.73 2.89 -14.89
CA SER A 51 -1.33 1.72 -15.53
C SER A 51 -2.72 1.43 -14.95
N GLN A 52 -3.55 0.69 -15.70
CA GLN A 52 -4.88 0.29 -15.23
C GLN A 52 -4.82 -0.45 -13.88
N PHE A 53 -3.82 -1.33 -13.69
CA PHE A 53 -3.59 -2.01 -12.42
C PHE A 53 -3.31 -1.02 -11.28
N GLN A 54 -2.46 -0.03 -11.50
CA GLN A 54 -2.14 0.98 -10.48
C GLN A 54 -3.36 1.85 -10.13
N LYS A 55 -4.23 2.15 -11.10
CA LYS A 55 -5.48 2.88 -10.86
C LYS A 55 -6.47 2.06 -10.02
N ILE A 56 -6.77 0.84 -10.43
CA ILE A 56 -7.70 -0.06 -9.72
C ILE A 56 -7.22 -0.28 -8.28
N THR A 57 -5.93 -0.58 -8.11
CA THR A 57 -5.38 -0.81 -6.76
C THR A 57 -5.28 0.44 -5.91
N LEU A 58 -5.16 1.64 -6.51
CA LEU A 58 -5.28 2.91 -5.78
C LEU A 58 -6.72 3.13 -5.28
N GLU A 59 -7.72 2.93 -6.12
CA GLU A 59 -9.14 3.04 -5.74
C GLU A 59 -9.49 2.05 -4.63
N ASP A 60 -9.08 0.79 -4.78
CA ASP A 60 -9.28 -0.22 -3.75
C ASP A 60 -8.59 0.19 -2.44
N ALA A 61 -7.31 0.62 -2.50
CA ALA A 61 -6.56 1.00 -1.31
C ALA A 61 -7.16 2.21 -0.57
N LEU A 62 -7.86 3.10 -1.28
CA LEU A 62 -8.57 4.25 -0.70
C LEU A 62 -9.95 3.88 -0.12
N THR A 63 -10.46 2.69 -0.46
CA THR A 63 -11.77 2.22 -0.01
C THR A 63 -11.61 1.31 1.21
N ASN A 64 -12.08 1.79 2.37
CA ASN A 64 -12.01 1.02 3.62
C ASN A 64 -12.71 -0.35 3.48
N GLY A 65 -12.07 -1.40 3.99
CA GLY A 65 -12.60 -2.76 3.98
C GLY A 65 -12.35 -3.56 2.70
N THR A 66 -11.67 -2.99 1.69
CA THR A 66 -11.15 -3.81 0.59
C THR A 66 -9.92 -4.59 1.03
N ARG A 67 -9.66 -5.72 0.37
CA ARG A 67 -8.45 -6.52 0.60
C ARG A 67 -7.17 -5.71 0.38
N THR A 68 -7.18 -4.81 -0.61
CA THR A 68 -6.02 -3.94 -0.91
C THR A 68 -5.81 -2.94 0.21
N HIS A 69 -6.87 -2.28 0.70
CA HIS A 69 -6.78 -1.36 1.83
C HIS A 69 -6.22 -2.05 3.08
N ASP A 70 -6.81 -3.20 3.45
CA ASP A 70 -6.39 -3.98 4.62
C ASP A 70 -4.92 -4.40 4.50
N TYR A 71 -4.51 -4.83 3.31
CA TYR A 71 -3.12 -5.17 3.03
C TYR A 71 -2.19 -3.96 3.19
N ILE A 72 -2.48 -2.82 2.57
CA ILE A 72 -1.67 -1.60 2.66
C ILE A 72 -1.54 -1.12 4.11
N VAL A 73 -2.64 -1.11 4.86
CA VAL A 73 -2.64 -0.75 6.28
C VAL A 73 -1.84 -1.76 7.11
N SER A 74 -1.91 -3.05 6.79
CA SER A 74 -1.12 -4.07 7.49
C SER A 74 0.40 -3.89 7.30
N LEU A 75 0.84 -3.37 6.15
CA LEU A 75 2.26 -3.07 5.90
C LEU A 75 2.79 -1.95 6.82
N ASN A 76 1.90 -1.11 7.36
CA ASN A 76 2.25 -0.08 8.34
C ASN A 76 2.41 -0.62 9.76
N GLN A 77 1.95 -1.84 10.05
CA GLN A 77 2.07 -2.40 11.38
C GLN A 77 3.46 -3.02 11.58
N PRO A 78 4.04 -2.89 12.79
CA PRO A 78 5.25 -3.65 13.11
C PRO A 78 4.96 -5.13 12.89
N ALA A 79 5.87 -5.82 12.20
CA ALA A 79 5.78 -7.26 12.06
C ALA A 79 5.53 -7.85 13.45
N LYS A 80 4.47 -8.66 13.61
CA LYS A 80 4.25 -9.40 14.86
C LYS A 80 5.57 -10.11 15.13
N LYS A 81 6.29 -9.70 16.17
CA LYS A 81 7.52 -10.38 16.59
C LYS A 81 7.14 -11.84 16.75
N ARG A 82 7.61 -12.70 15.85
CA ARG A 82 7.51 -14.15 16.07
C ARG A 82 8.21 -14.37 17.40
N ASP A 83 7.46 -14.80 18.41
CA ASP A 83 8.05 -15.22 19.66
C ASP A 83 8.82 -16.51 19.37
N TRP A 84 10.11 -16.33 19.07
CA TRP A 84 11.01 -17.42 18.74
C TRP A 84 11.07 -18.42 19.89
N LYS A 85 10.86 -18.00 21.15
CA LYS A 85 10.82 -18.91 22.30
C LYS A 85 9.66 -19.90 22.20
N THR A 86 8.49 -19.45 21.75
CA THR A 86 7.32 -20.31 21.52
C THR A 86 7.59 -21.31 20.39
N TYR A 87 8.21 -20.85 19.29
CA TYR A 87 8.57 -21.70 18.16
C TYR A 87 9.59 -22.79 18.51
N PHE A 88 10.61 -22.47 19.32
CA PHE A 88 11.58 -23.48 19.78
C PHE A 88 10.96 -24.46 20.77
N LYS A 89 10.11 -23.99 21.69
CA LYS A 89 9.43 -24.84 22.68
C LYS A 89 8.48 -25.86 22.04
N GLU A 90 7.86 -25.52 20.91
CA GLU A 90 7.01 -26.43 20.13
C GLU A 90 7.82 -27.50 19.36
N ARG A 91 9.08 -27.22 18.98
CA ARG A 91 9.93 -28.19 18.25
C ARG A 91 10.77 -29.08 19.16
N THR A 92 11.04 -28.69 20.41
CA THR A 92 11.85 -29.49 21.34
C THR A 92 11.03 -30.39 22.25
N ASN A 93 9.71 -30.24 22.27
CA ASN A 93 8.78 -31.08 23.04
C ASN A 93 7.99 -32.07 22.16
N GLY A 94 8.43 -32.31 20.92
CA GLY A 94 7.83 -33.25 19.98
C GLY A 94 8.79 -34.39 19.63
#